data_AF-A0A1X1KHX3-F1
#
_entry.id   AF-A0A1X1KHX3-F1
#
_cell.length_a   1.000
_cell.length_b   1.000
_cell.length_c   1.000
_cell.angle_alpha   90.00
_cell.angle_beta   90.00
_cell.angle_gamma   90.00
#
_symmetry.space_group_name_H-M   'P 1'
#
loop_
_entity.id
_entity.type
_entity.pdbx_description
1 polymer ?
#
loop_
_entity_poly.entity_id
_entity_poly.type
_entity_poly.pdbx_seq_one_letter_code
_entity_poly.pdbx_strand_id
1 'polypeptide(L)'
;MTIKEIEEQLKRVRKGNELIQRLQLKYQSLDNGLLSGSNQFTTRVSTSKTNNAENKLIETLELRDKIVEQIQAIMDERFEVLNMINQLDDVVENLVLVMLYVNNLPMAQVCKELDFSKVQIYRIRKKAIENLAKVENANR
;
A
#
# COMPACT_ATOMS: atom_id res chain seq x y z
N MET A 1 -20.77 10.54 -0.69
CA MET A 1 -19.41 11.10 -0.49
C MET A 1 -19.19 12.29 -1.42
N THR A 2 -18.33 13.25 -1.05
CA THR A 2 -17.95 14.38 -1.91
C THR A 2 -16.80 14.01 -2.84
N ILE A 3 -16.71 14.65 -4.01
CA ILE A 3 -15.61 14.44 -4.98
C ILE A 3 -14.24 14.60 -4.32
N LYS A 4 -14.09 15.57 -3.41
CA LYS A 4 -12.84 15.84 -2.70
C LYS A 4 -12.43 14.67 -1.80
N GLU A 5 -13.37 14.11 -1.05
CA GLU A 5 -13.12 12.93 -0.19
C GLU A 5 -12.67 11.72 -1.02
N ILE A 6 -13.31 11.48 -2.18
CA ILE A 6 -12.92 10.39 -3.10
C ILE A 6 -11.48 10.60 -3.59
N GLU A 7 -11.16 11.81 -4.05
CA GLU A 7 -9.81 12.11 -4.52
C GLU A 7 -8.76 11.93 -3.43
N GLU A 8 -9.08 12.28 -2.19
CA GLU A 8 -8.18 12.10 -1.05
C GLU A 8 -7.95 10.62 -0.74
N GLN A 9 -9.00 9.79 -0.72
CA GLN A 9 -8.89 8.33 -0.57
C GLN A 9 -8.02 7.71 -1.68
N LEU A 10 -8.30 8.04 -2.94
CA LEU A 10 -7.52 7.56 -4.09
C LEU A 10 -6.04 7.96 -3.98
N LYS A 11 -5.75 9.19 -3.56
CA LYS A 11 -4.38 9.68 -3.36
C LYS A 11 -3.68 8.98 -2.18
N ARG A 12 -4.39 8.66 -1.10
CA ARG A 12 -3.82 7.92 0.05
C ARG A 12 -3.39 6.51 -0.36
N VAL A 13 -4.26 5.76 -1.03
CA VAL A 13 -3.93 4.42 -1.56
C VAL A 13 -2.75 4.47 -2.51
N ARG A 14 -2.71 5.47 -3.39
CA ARG A 14 -1.57 5.66 -4.31
C ARG A 14 -0.25 5.81 -3.55
N LYS A 15 -0.20 6.66 -2.53
CA LYS A 15 0.99 6.84 -1.66
C LYS A 15 1.31 5.58 -0.85
N GLY A 16 0.30 4.83 -0.45
CA GLY A 16 0.42 3.56 0.26
C GLY A 16 1.30 2.54 -0.48
N ASN A 17 1.29 2.52 -1.81
CA ASN A 17 2.14 1.64 -2.61
C ASN A 17 3.64 1.81 -2.31
N GLU A 18 4.11 3.06 -2.25
CA GLU A 18 5.52 3.36 -1.93
C GLU A 18 5.83 3.04 -0.46
N LEU A 19 4.88 3.30 0.43
CA LEU A 19 5.03 3.03 1.86
C LEU A 19 5.14 1.51 2.13
N ILE A 20 4.32 0.68 1.50
CA ILE A 20 4.41 -0.78 1.58
C ILE A 20 5.79 -1.26 1.14
N GLN A 21 6.31 -0.77 0.02
CA GLN A 21 7.65 -1.16 -0.46
C GLN A 21 8.75 -0.81 0.57
N ARG A 22 8.69 0.39 1.16
CA ARG A 22 9.64 0.82 2.20
C ARG A 22 9.53 -0.04 3.47
N LEU A 23 8.30 -0.36 3.89
CA LEU A 23 8.04 -1.22 5.04
C LEU A 23 8.55 -2.65 4.81
N GLN A 24 8.36 -3.19 3.61
CA GLN A 24 8.89 -4.51 3.22
C GLN A 24 10.42 -4.54 3.24
N LEU A 25 11.09 -3.51 2.70
CA LEU A 25 12.56 -3.39 2.76
C LEU A 25 13.06 -3.29 4.21
N LYS A 26 12.36 -2.52 5.05
CA LYS A 26 12.68 -2.42 6.48
C LYS A 26 12.53 -3.78 7.16
N TYR A 27 11.45 -4.50 6.91
CA TYR A 27 11.22 -5.84 7.44
C TYR A 27 12.35 -6.80 7.07
N GLN A 28 12.73 -6.85 5.80
CA GLN A 28 13.85 -7.68 5.31
C GLN A 28 15.18 -7.31 5.98
N SER A 29 15.45 -6.01 6.19
CA SER A 29 16.68 -5.57 6.86
C SER A 29 16.76 -6.06 8.31
N LEU A 30 15.63 -6.09 9.03
CA LEU A 30 15.55 -6.60 10.40
C LEU A 30 15.73 -8.12 10.44
N ASP A 31 15.15 -8.83 9.48
CA ASP A 31 15.29 -10.28 9.34
C ASP A 31 16.75 -10.69 9.08
N ASN A 32 17.41 -10.00 8.15
CA ASN A 32 18.84 -10.22 7.85
C ASN A 32 19.74 -9.91 9.06
N GLY A 33 19.42 -8.87 9.84
CA GLY A 33 20.14 -8.52 11.06
C GLY A 33 20.05 -9.63 12.13
N LEU A 34 18.87 -10.24 12.27
CA LEU A 34 18.62 -11.34 13.19
C LEU A 34 19.38 -12.61 12.78
N LEU A 35 19.34 -12.97 11.48
CA LEU A 35 20.10 -14.11 10.94
C LEU A 35 21.61 -13.93 11.12
N SER A 36 22.12 -12.73 10.86
CA SER A 36 23.55 -12.41 11.02
C SER A 36 23.99 -12.47 12.49
N GLY A 37 23.14 -12.04 13.42
CA GLY A 37 23.37 -12.17 14.85
C GLY A 37 23.33 -13.62 15.33
N SER A 38 22.41 -14.44 14.81
CA SER A 38 22.26 -15.86 15.17
C SER A 38 23.54 -16.69 14.90
N ASN A 39 24.26 -16.37 13.81
CA ASN A 39 25.51 -17.03 13.44
C ASN A 39 26.69 -16.70 14.38
N GLN A 40 26.57 -15.70 15.27
CA GLN A 40 27.60 -15.36 16.26
C GLN A 40 27.43 -16.10 17.60
N PHE A 41 26.28 -16.72 17.86
CA PHE A 41 26.03 -17.44 19.11
C PHE A 41 26.76 -18.79 19.22
N THR A 42 27.42 -19.25 18.16
CA THR A 42 28.21 -20.50 18.18
C THR A 42 29.59 -20.34 18.85
N THR A 43 29.99 -19.13 19.27
CA THR A 43 31.29 -18.90 19.91
C THR A 43 31.13 -18.43 21.37
N ARG A 44 31.32 -19.39 22.30
CA ARG A 44 31.56 -19.27 23.76
C ARG A 44 31.13 -17.96 24.46
N VAL A 45 30.11 -18.03 25.31
CA VAL A 45 29.78 -16.95 26.26
C VAL A 45 30.07 -17.34 27.71
N SER A 46 30.96 -16.55 28.33
CA SER A 46 31.11 -16.41 29.78
C SER A 46 29.85 -15.78 30.37
N THR A 47 29.36 -16.35 31.46
CA THR A 47 28.10 -16.04 32.15
C THR A 47 28.17 -14.71 32.89
N SER A 48 27.86 -13.60 32.19
CA SER A 48 27.40 -12.34 32.80
C SER A 48 26.73 -11.36 31.80
N LYS A 49 26.26 -11.83 30.63
CA LYS A 49 25.77 -11.01 29.49
C LYS A 49 24.36 -11.36 28.98
N THR A 50 23.61 -12.20 29.68
CA THR A 50 22.40 -12.87 29.17
C THR A 50 21.27 -11.91 28.76
N ASN A 51 21.10 -10.77 29.46
CA ASN A 51 19.94 -9.89 29.23
C ASN A 51 20.01 -9.03 27.94
N ASN A 52 21.20 -8.66 27.45
CA ASN A 52 21.29 -7.67 26.35
C ASN A 52 21.02 -8.25 24.96
N ALA A 53 21.30 -9.54 24.74
CA ALA A 53 21.05 -10.19 23.46
C ALA A 53 19.57 -10.61 23.33
N GLU A 54 19.00 -11.15 24.40
CA GLU A 54 17.59 -11.54 24.47
C GLU A 54 16.66 -10.33 24.33
N ASN A 55 16.95 -9.21 25.03
CA ASN A 55 16.16 -7.98 24.90
C ASN A 55 16.16 -7.43 23.46
N LYS A 56 17.33 -7.43 22.79
CA LYS A 56 17.43 -6.98 21.38
C LYS A 56 16.66 -7.88 20.41
N LEU A 57 16.63 -9.18 20.68
CA LEU A 57 15.84 -10.12 19.90
C LEU A 57 14.34 -9.81 20.03
N ILE A 58 13.87 -9.61 21.27
CA ILE A 58 12.48 -9.25 21.55
C ILE A 58 12.11 -7.91 20.86
N GLU A 59 12.93 -6.87 21.04
CA GLU A 59 12.72 -5.56 20.37
C GLU A 59 12.63 -5.68 18.84
N THR A 60 13.46 -6.54 18.25
CA THR A 60 13.46 -6.78 16.79
C THR A 60 12.17 -7.46 16.34
N LEU A 61 11.68 -8.43 17.11
CA LEU A 61 10.41 -9.12 16.83
C LEU A 61 9.23 -8.14 16.95
N GLU A 62 9.16 -7.37 18.04
CA GLU A 62 8.11 -6.36 18.22
C GLU A 62 8.08 -5.32 17.09
N LEU A 63 9.25 -4.91 16.59
CA LEU A 63 9.32 -3.97 15.47
C LEU A 63 8.83 -4.61 14.15
N ARG A 64 9.08 -5.90 13.94
CA ARG A 64 8.57 -6.63 12.77
C ARG A 64 7.05 -6.75 12.83
N ASP A 65 6.50 -7.08 13.98
CA ASP A 65 5.04 -7.19 14.16
C ASP A 65 4.37 -5.84 13.87
N LYS A 66 4.91 -4.74 14.41
CA LYS A 66 4.43 -3.38 14.10
C LYS A 66 4.50 -3.03 12.61
N ILE A 67 5.52 -3.51 11.89
CA ILE A 67 5.61 -3.30 10.43
C ILE A 67 4.52 -4.08 9.71
N VAL A 68 4.26 -5.33 10.11
CA VAL A 68 3.19 -6.16 9.52
C VAL A 68 1.83 -5.51 9.76
N GLU A 69 1.55 -5.04 10.97
CA GLU A 69 0.32 -4.30 11.29
C GLU A 69 0.14 -3.06 10.41
N GLN A 70 1.22 -2.28 10.20
CA GLN A 70 1.17 -1.12 9.32
C GLN A 70 0.90 -1.48 7.86
N ILE A 71 1.51 -2.56 7.35
CA ILE A 71 1.24 -3.06 5.99
C ILE A 71 -0.23 -3.49 5.89
N GLN A 72 -0.75 -4.21 6.88
CA GLN A 72 -2.14 -4.68 6.89
C GLN A 72 -3.11 -3.50 6.86
N ALA A 73 -2.91 -2.48 7.68
CA ALA A 73 -3.77 -1.29 7.68
C ALA A 73 -3.80 -0.57 6.31
N ILE A 74 -2.66 -0.49 5.61
CA ILE A 74 -2.60 0.09 4.26
C ILE A 74 -3.30 -0.81 3.24
N MET A 75 -3.18 -2.13 3.38
CA MET A 75 -3.86 -3.10 2.52
C MET A 75 -5.38 -3.03 2.72
N ASP A 76 -5.85 -2.87 3.94
CA ASP A 76 -7.27 -2.72 4.24
C ASP A 76 -7.85 -1.46 3.59
N GLU A 77 -7.19 -0.30 3.74
CA GLU A 77 -7.59 0.94 3.05
C GLU A 77 -7.58 0.76 1.51
N ARG A 78 -6.61 0.02 0.97
CA ARG A 78 -6.55 -0.32 -0.44
C ARG A 78 -7.74 -1.16 -0.89
N PHE A 79 -8.15 -2.15 -0.10
CA PHE A 79 -9.31 -3.00 -0.39
C PHE A 79 -10.62 -2.20 -0.33
N GLU A 80 -10.78 -1.31 0.65
CA GLU A 80 -11.95 -0.42 0.73
C GLU A 80 -12.07 0.45 -0.52
N VAL A 81 -10.97 1.07 -0.97
CA VAL A 81 -10.98 1.88 -2.18
C VAL A 81 -11.22 1.05 -3.44
N LEU A 82 -10.66 -0.16 -3.52
CA LEU A 82 -10.92 -1.06 -4.65
C LEU A 82 -12.40 -1.45 -4.71
N ASN A 83 -13.01 -1.77 -3.57
CA ASN A 83 -14.44 -2.07 -3.47
C ASN A 83 -15.30 -0.88 -3.89
N MET A 84 -14.95 0.33 -3.47
CA MET A 84 -15.60 1.56 -3.93
C MET A 84 -15.48 1.72 -5.46
N ILE A 85 -14.28 1.58 -6.04
CA ILE A 85 -14.07 1.69 -7.49
C ILE A 85 -14.90 0.63 -8.24
N ASN A 86 -15.04 -0.57 -7.68
CA ASN A 86 -15.84 -1.66 -8.25
C ASN A 86 -17.35 -1.40 -8.29
N GLN A 87 -17.84 -0.32 -7.68
CA GLN A 87 -19.23 0.11 -7.83
C GLN A 87 -19.49 0.92 -9.11
N LEU A 88 -18.46 1.26 -9.89
CA LEU A 88 -18.64 1.90 -11.20
C LEU A 88 -19.18 0.90 -12.24
N ASP A 89 -20.25 1.28 -12.93
CA ASP A 89 -20.82 0.50 -14.03
C ASP A 89 -19.91 0.47 -15.28
N ASP A 90 -19.19 1.57 -15.52
CA ASP A 90 -18.31 1.70 -16.69
C ASP A 90 -16.95 1.04 -16.41
N VAL A 91 -16.69 -0.06 -17.11
CA VAL A 91 -15.46 -0.86 -16.97
C VAL A 91 -14.21 -0.05 -17.30
N VAL A 92 -14.28 0.89 -18.25
CA VAL A 92 -13.14 1.74 -18.62
C VAL A 92 -12.86 2.77 -17.54
N GLU A 93 -13.91 3.36 -16.95
CA GLU A 93 -13.78 4.24 -15.79
C GLU A 93 -13.14 3.53 -14.59
N ASN A 94 -13.63 2.34 -14.26
CA ASN A 94 -13.05 1.48 -13.22
C ASN A 94 -11.56 1.22 -13.48
N LEU A 95 -11.25 0.72 -14.67
CA LEU A 95 -9.88 0.33 -15.04
C LEU A 95 -8.91 1.51 -14.97
N VAL A 96 -9.31 2.69 -15.44
CA VAL A 96 -8.50 3.92 -15.34
C VAL A 96 -8.19 4.27 -13.89
N LEU A 97 -9.15 4.16 -12.97
CA LEU A 97 -8.91 4.44 -11.55
C LEU A 97 -8.01 3.39 -10.88
N VAL A 98 -8.26 2.10 -11.14
CA VAL A 98 -7.42 1.00 -10.62
C VAL A 98 -5.98 1.18 -11.07
N MET A 99 -5.75 1.40 -12.36
CA MET A 99 -4.40 1.54 -12.92
C MET A 99 -3.65 2.75 -12.33
N LEU A 100 -4.31 3.90 -12.23
CA LEU A 100 -3.66 5.14 -11.77
C LEU A 100 -3.42 5.18 -10.26
N TYR A 101 -4.35 4.67 -9.46
CA TYR A 101 -4.34 4.86 -8.00
C TYR A 101 -4.00 3.59 -7.23
N VAL A 102 -4.61 2.46 -7.59
CA VAL A 102 -4.39 1.18 -6.93
C VAL A 102 -3.05 0.62 -7.39
N ASN A 103 -2.82 0.49 -8.69
CA ASN A 103 -1.57 -0.06 -9.24
C ASN A 103 -0.43 0.96 -9.33
N ASN A 104 -0.72 2.25 -9.09
CA ASN A 104 0.23 3.36 -9.18
C ASN A 104 1.01 3.39 -10.51
N LEU A 105 0.35 3.05 -11.63
CA LEU A 105 0.98 3.03 -12.93
C LEU A 105 1.24 4.47 -13.42
N PRO A 106 2.39 4.72 -14.09
CA PRO A 106 2.63 5.98 -14.76
C PRO A 106 1.59 6.25 -15.84
N MET A 107 1.20 7.52 -16.00
CA MET A 107 0.22 7.93 -17.02
C MET A 107 0.57 7.42 -18.42
N ALA A 108 1.85 7.44 -18.80
CA ALA A 108 2.30 6.95 -20.11
C ALA A 108 2.03 5.44 -20.30
N GLN A 109 2.19 4.64 -19.24
CA GLN A 109 1.89 3.22 -19.28
C GLN A 109 0.39 2.99 -19.43
N VAL A 110 -0.43 3.72 -18.66
CA VAL A 110 -1.90 3.65 -18.77
C VAL A 110 -2.37 4.03 -20.18
N CYS A 111 -1.82 5.10 -20.76
CA CYS A 111 -2.15 5.51 -22.14
C CYS A 111 -1.82 4.40 -23.15
N LYS A 112 -0.65 3.75 -23.00
CA LYS A 112 -0.22 2.67 -23.88
C LYS A 112 -1.10 1.42 -23.75
N GLU A 113 -1.43 1.02 -22.51
CA GLU A 113 -2.20 -0.19 -22.25
C GLU A 113 -3.67 -0.07 -22.64
N LEU A 114 -4.25 1.13 -22.54
CA LEU A 114 -5.66 1.38 -22.90
C LEU A 114 -5.85 1.95 -24.31
N ASP A 115 -4.78 2.18 -25.05
CA ASP A 115 -4.78 2.84 -26.37
C ASP A 115 -5.55 4.18 -26.36
N PHE A 116 -5.31 4.98 -25.31
CA PHE A 116 -5.93 6.30 -25.15
C PHE A 116 -4.88 7.40 -25.02
N SER A 117 -5.20 8.56 -25.58
CA SER A 117 -4.42 9.76 -25.33
C SER A 117 -4.51 10.18 -23.87
N LYS A 118 -3.47 10.90 -23.40
CA LYS A 118 -3.43 11.48 -22.06
C LYS A 118 -4.67 12.33 -21.74
N VAL A 119 -5.20 13.06 -22.73
CA VAL A 119 -6.40 13.91 -22.57
C VAL A 119 -7.65 13.06 -22.36
N GLN A 120 -7.80 11.95 -23.09
CA GLN A 120 -8.90 11.00 -22.88
C GLN A 120 -8.84 10.39 -21.48
N ILE A 121 -7.67 9.95 -21.02
CA ILE A 121 -7.50 9.40 -19.67
C ILE A 121 -7.89 10.43 -18.59
N TYR A 122 -7.50 11.70 -18.73
CA TYR A 122 -7.92 12.73 -17.77
C TYR A 122 -9.43 12.95 -17.73
N ARG A 123 -10.09 12.92 -18.90
CA ARG A 123 -11.56 13.06 -18.99
C ARG A 123 -12.27 11.86 -18.36
N ILE A 124 -11.82 10.64 -18.67
CA ILE A 124 -12.34 9.40 -18.10
C ILE A 124 -12.17 9.41 -16.58
N ARG A 125 -10.96 9.72 -16.08
CA ARG A 125 -10.68 9.82 -14.64
C ARG A 125 -11.61 10.81 -13.94
N LYS A 126 -11.83 11.99 -14.53
CA LYS A 126 -12.74 13.00 -13.97
C LYS A 126 -14.17 12.49 -13.89
N LYS A 127 -14.68 11.91 -14.98
CA LYS A 127 -16.03 11.35 -15.05
C LYS A 127 -16.23 10.18 -14.07
N ALA A 128 -15.23 9.31 -13.96
CA ALA A 128 -15.21 8.19 -13.00
C ALA A 128 -15.37 8.68 -11.55
N ILE A 129 -14.64 9.72 -11.16
CA ILE A 129 -14.74 10.29 -9.80
C ILE A 129 -16.12 10.95 -9.57
N GLU A 130 -16.63 11.67 -10.58
CA GLU A 130 -17.98 12.26 -10.52
C GLU A 130 -19.07 11.19 -10.38
N ASN A 131 -18.92 10.06 -11.09
CA ASN A 131 -19.85 8.94 -11.03
C ASN A 131 -19.75 8.18 -9.71
N LEU A 132 -18.56 7.94 -9.17
CA LEU A 132 -18.38 7.38 -7.83
C LEU A 132 -19.08 8.24 -6.78
N ALA A 133 -18.95 9.56 -6.86
CA ALA A 133 -19.64 10.45 -5.93
C ALA A 133 -21.17 10.28 -6.02
N LYS A 134 -21.74 10.06 -7.20
CA LYS A 134 -23.18 9.80 -7.36
C LYS A 134 -23.57 8.46 -6.75
N VAL A 135 -22.85 7.38 -7.08
CA VAL A 135 -23.13 6.02 -6.60
C VAL A 135 -23.06 5.96 -5.06
N GLU A 136 -21.99 6.50 -4.48
CA GLU A 136 -21.80 6.57 -3.02
C GLU A 136 -22.82 7.45 -2.28
N ASN A 137 -23.48 8.38 -2.98
CA ASN A 137 -24.58 9.16 -2.41
C ASN A 137 -25.94 8.48 -2.61
N ALA A 138 -26.09 7.64 -3.63
CA ALA A 138 -27.31 6.85 -3.86
C ALA A 138 -27.41 5.64 -2.93
N ASN A 139 -26.26 5.10 -2.48
CA ASN A 139 -26.18 3.97 -1.53
C ASN A 139 -26.31 4.39 -0.05
N ARG A 140 -26.51 5.68 0.24
CA ARG A 140 -26.75 6.22 1.60
C ARG A 140 -28.23 6.31 1.91
#